data_AF-A0A1B8PI25-F1
#
_entry.id   AF-A0A1B8PI25-F1
#
_cell.length_a   1.000
_cell.length_b   1.000
_cell.length_c   1.000
_cell.angle_alpha   90.00
_cell.angle_beta   90.00
_cell.angle_gamma   90.00
#
_symmetry.space_group_name_H-M   'P 1'
#
loop_
_entity.id
_entity.type
_entity.pdbx_description
1 polymer ?
#
loop_
_entity_poly.entity_id
_entity_poly.type
_entity_poly.pdbx_seq_one_letter_code
_entity_poly.pdbx_strand_id
1 'polypeptide(L)'
;MAEAFQSNFVFGLQGNQYQDFIEQMARPEIQKIIGIDDYEIIGFENHLSFQDFKKTDNIVSHIYTAFLKDIQKENGKVSFKKKVCITLDERLCDDICPNTGRKITAIKLAGVDLAYFIYFDIKEFFDFVYDNEIQKHQSQKDINIRFENDINDTGLKNKSLDNKIENIKKIDEQNSNTSILDENIIPKLFSGKADDDNNISVADYIEKIGYIHNINNDRGLSFVHETKDGDVGFPIYYQDFPEIVKYKIGTPIKAFGHLYNNKFYVDNYEVIDVDELPFQLMRLNGTLKLYEDSTFAIIRTSIGGVYTSLDLIQEYAPNIIHQVECVAIEAYDHKRQENGWKAIWVGK
;
A
#
# COMPACT_ATOMS: atom_id res chain seq x y z
N MET A 1 29.70 -23.48 -14.60
CA MET A 1 28.83 -22.45 -15.20
C MET A 1 27.42 -22.82 -14.82
N ALA A 2 26.81 -22.09 -13.87
CA ALA A 2 25.38 -22.19 -13.66
C ALA A 2 24.74 -21.38 -14.78
N GLU A 3 23.91 -22.01 -15.62
CA GLU A 3 23.08 -21.26 -16.56
C GLU A 3 22.27 -20.25 -15.75
N ALA A 4 22.38 -18.97 -16.11
CA ALA A 4 21.55 -17.93 -15.55
C ALA A 4 20.12 -18.20 -16.02
N PHE A 5 19.28 -18.74 -15.13
CA PHE A 5 17.86 -18.87 -15.37
C PHE A 5 17.29 -17.45 -15.48
N GLN A 6 16.85 -17.06 -16.67
CA GLN A 6 16.10 -15.84 -16.93
C GLN A 6 14.78 -16.27 -17.59
N SER A 7 13.65 -16.03 -16.92
CA SER A 7 12.35 -16.35 -17.50
C SER A 7 11.94 -15.27 -18.53
N ASN A 8 11.22 -15.66 -19.60
CA ASN A 8 10.78 -14.77 -20.67
C ASN A 8 9.54 -13.91 -20.30
N PHE A 9 9.48 -13.49 -19.04
CA PHE A 9 8.56 -12.57 -18.37
C PHE A 9 7.03 -12.76 -18.49
N VAL A 10 6.39 -12.62 -17.32
CA VAL A 10 4.94 -12.58 -17.08
C VAL A 10 4.61 -11.42 -16.16
N PHE A 11 3.63 -10.61 -16.57
CA PHE A 11 3.19 -9.38 -15.92
C PHE A 11 2.43 -9.62 -14.61
N GLY A 12 2.60 -8.72 -13.64
CA GLY A 12 1.80 -8.64 -12.42
C GLY A 12 0.69 -7.62 -12.55
N LEU A 13 -0.45 -7.86 -11.88
CA LEU A 13 -1.55 -6.90 -11.76
C LEU A 13 -1.40 -6.09 -10.47
N GLN A 14 -1.48 -4.77 -10.59
CA GLN A 14 -1.61 -3.86 -9.45
C GLN A 14 -2.74 -2.87 -9.75
N GLY A 15 -3.66 -2.71 -8.80
CA GLY A 15 -4.80 -1.81 -8.94
C GLY A 15 -5.57 -1.64 -7.63
N ASN A 16 -6.33 -0.56 -7.52
CA ASN A 16 -7.04 -0.21 -6.28
C ASN A 16 -8.05 -1.27 -5.82
N GLN A 17 -8.64 -2.02 -6.76
CA GLN A 17 -9.56 -3.11 -6.48
C GLN A 17 -8.90 -4.51 -6.56
N TYR A 18 -7.56 -4.58 -6.59
CA TYR A 18 -6.86 -5.84 -6.69
C TYR A 18 -7.16 -6.77 -5.52
N GLN A 19 -7.16 -6.26 -4.28
CA GLN A 19 -7.50 -7.08 -3.12
C GLN A 19 -8.95 -7.55 -3.14
N ASP A 20 -9.87 -6.70 -3.61
CA ASP A 20 -11.28 -7.08 -3.76
C ASP A 20 -11.44 -8.19 -4.82
N PHE A 21 -10.71 -8.11 -5.93
CA PHE A 21 -10.67 -9.17 -6.94
C PHE A 21 -10.12 -10.48 -6.35
N ILE A 22 -9.04 -10.41 -5.56
CA ILE A 22 -8.45 -11.58 -4.91
C ILE A 22 -9.48 -12.24 -3.99
N GLU A 23 -10.12 -11.48 -3.12
CA GLU A 23 -11.02 -12.03 -2.11
C GLU A 23 -12.36 -12.50 -2.69
N GLN A 24 -12.94 -11.75 -3.63
CA GLN A 24 -14.29 -12.01 -4.13
C GLN A 24 -14.31 -12.95 -5.34
N MET A 25 -13.24 -12.97 -6.14
CA MET A 25 -13.19 -13.73 -7.39
C MET A 25 -12.13 -14.82 -7.36
N ALA A 26 -10.88 -14.49 -7.02
CA ALA A 26 -9.80 -15.46 -7.11
C ALA A 26 -9.85 -16.52 -6.00
N ARG A 27 -10.04 -16.11 -4.74
CA ARG A 27 -10.04 -17.00 -3.55
C ARG A 27 -11.08 -18.12 -3.67
N PRO A 28 -12.35 -17.88 -4.08
CA PRO A 28 -13.32 -18.95 -4.29
C PRO A 28 -12.90 -19.97 -5.36
N GLU A 29 -12.27 -19.52 -6.45
CA GLU A 29 -11.77 -20.41 -7.50
C GLU A 29 -10.56 -21.23 -7.04
N ILE A 30 -9.65 -20.60 -6.29
CA ILE A 30 -8.49 -21.27 -5.72
C ILE A 30 -8.91 -22.38 -4.75
N GLN A 31 -9.89 -22.12 -3.88
CA GLN A 31 -10.42 -23.14 -2.97
C GLN A 31 -10.97 -24.36 -3.71
N LYS A 32 -11.68 -24.17 -4.84
CA LYS A 32 -12.18 -25.28 -5.68
C LYS A 32 -11.05 -26.08 -6.34
N ILE A 33 -9.93 -25.42 -6.67
CA ILE A 33 -8.76 -26.04 -7.29
C ILE A 33 -7.97 -26.85 -6.26
N ILE A 34 -7.71 -26.27 -5.09
CA ILE A 34 -6.80 -26.84 -4.09
C ILE A 34 -7.51 -27.80 -3.14
N GLY A 35 -8.80 -27.57 -2.90
CA GLY A 35 -9.65 -28.40 -2.05
C GLY A 35 -9.45 -28.22 -0.54
N ILE A 36 -8.65 -27.23 -0.12
CA ILE A 36 -8.42 -26.85 1.27
C ILE A 36 -8.35 -25.32 1.40
N ASP A 37 -8.63 -24.81 2.60
CA ASP A 37 -8.59 -23.37 2.90
C ASP A 37 -7.22 -22.89 3.42
N ASP A 38 -6.35 -23.82 3.83
CA ASP A 38 -5.01 -23.51 4.33
C ASP A 38 -3.99 -23.50 3.19
N TYR A 39 -3.90 -22.34 2.51
CA TYR A 39 -2.91 -22.04 1.49
C TYR A 39 -2.45 -20.59 1.61
N GLU A 40 -1.33 -20.29 0.99
CA GLU A 40 -0.75 -18.95 0.94
C GLU A 40 -0.73 -18.44 -0.50
N ILE A 41 -1.33 -17.27 -0.73
CA ILE A 41 -1.21 -16.58 -2.02
C ILE A 41 0.13 -15.84 -2.03
N ILE A 42 1.01 -16.23 -2.93
CA ILE A 42 2.31 -15.58 -3.12
C ILE A 42 2.11 -14.31 -3.93
N GLY A 43 2.45 -13.17 -3.31
CA GLY A 43 2.48 -11.87 -3.96
C GLY A 43 3.41 -11.85 -5.18
N PHE A 44 3.09 -11.02 -6.17
CA PHE A 44 3.83 -10.94 -7.44
C PHE A 44 5.33 -10.69 -7.23
N GLU A 45 5.69 -9.85 -6.27
CA GLU A 45 7.07 -9.53 -5.88
C GLU A 45 7.89 -10.75 -5.41
N ASN A 46 7.20 -11.83 -5.05
CA ASN A 46 7.80 -13.09 -4.62
C ASN A 46 7.75 -14.18 -5.72
N HIS A 47 7.15 -13.91 -6.88
CA HIS A 47 7.19 -14.84 -8.02
C HIS A 47 8.62 -15.00 -8.54
N LEU A 48 8.92 -16.17 -9.12
CA LEU A 48 10.24 -16.43 -9.70
C LEU A 48 10.56 -15.47 -10.84
N SER A 49 9.56 -15.13 -11.66
CA SER A 49 9.69 -14.15 -12.75
C SER A 49 10.01 -12.74 -12.27
N PHE A 50 9.68 -12.37 -11.03
CA PHE A 50 10.07 -11.06 -10.49
C PHE A 50 11.59 -10.95 -10.26
N GLN A 51 12.25 -12.08 -10.01
CA GLN A 51 13.70 -12.09 -9.83
C GLN A 51 14.46 -11.83 -11.12
N ASP A 52 13.84 -12.00 -12.29
CA ASP A 52 14.45 -11.64 -13.59
C ASP A 52 14.80 -10.14 -13.67
N PHE A 53 14.11 -9.29 -12.90
CA PHE A 53 14.38 -7.84 -12.81
C PHE A 53 15.43 -7.47 -11.77
N LYS A 54 15.76 -8.40 -10.87
CA LYS A 54 16.78 -8.20 -9.84
C LYS A 54 18.11 -8.69 -10.37
N LYS A 55 19.13 -7.83 -10.36
CA LYS A 55 20.54 -8.22 -10.60
C LYS A 55 21.09 -8.99 -9.40
N THR A 56 20.46 -10.10 -9.04
CA THR A 56 20.84 -10.92 -7.87
C THR A 56 21.33 -12.29 -8.31
N ASP A 57 22.52 -12.66 -7.84
CA ASP A 57 23.20 -13.90 -8.25
C ASP A 57 22.65 -15.19 -7.61
N ASN A 58 21.59 -15.11 -6.78
CA ASN A 58 21.15 -16.25 -5.96
C ASN A 58 19.63 -16.49 -5.98
N ILE A 59 19.13 -16.91 -7.15
CA ILE A 59 17.74 -17.39 -7.35
C ILE A 59 17.35 -18.51 -6.38
N VAL A 60 18.32 -19.36 -5.98
CA VAL A 60 18.10 -20.48 -5.06
C VAL A 60 17.69 -19.98 -3.68
N SER A 61 18.32 -18.91 -3.18
CA SER A 61 17.95 -18.28 -1.92
C SER A 61 16.52 -17.73 -1.96
N HIS A 62 16.11 -17.16 -3.10
CA HIS A 62 14.75 -16.66 -3.28
C HIS A 62 13.72 -17.80 -3.28
N ILE A 63 13.98 -18.87 -4.04
CA ILE A 63 13.15 -20.08 -4.04
C ILE A 63 13.00 -20.63 -2.62
N TYR A 64 14.10 -20.73 -1.88
CA TYR A 64 14.09 -21.23 -0.51
C TYR A 64 13.20 -20.37 0.40
N THR A 65 13.38 -19.05 0.32
CA THR A 65 12.69 -18.12 1.23
C THR A 65 11.20 -17.99 0.90
N ALA A 66 10.84 -17.93 -0.39
CA ALA A 66 9.47 -17.69 -0.83
C ALA A 66 8.61 -18.96 -0.90
N PHE A 67 9.20 -20.12 -1.21
CA PHE A 67 8.42 -21.35 -1.47
C PHE A 67 8.70 -22.51 -0.50
N LEU A 68 9.87 -22.54 0.17
CA LEU A 68 10.30 -23.71 0.94
C LEU A 68 10.46 -23.46 2.44
N LYS A 69 10.49 -22.19 2.88
CA LYS A 69 10.84 -21.78 4.25
C LYS A 69 9.90 -22.38 5.31
N ASP A 70 8.64 -22.61 4.98
CA ASP A 70 7.61 -23.12 5.88
C ASP A 70 7.49 -24.65 5.86
N ILE A 71 8.33 -25.36 5.10
CA ILE A 71 8.37 -26.82 5.14
C ILE A 71 9.02 -27.26 6.45
N GLN A 72 8.20 -27.83 7.33
CA GLN A 72 8.62 -28.31 8.64
C GLN A 72 8.39 -29.82 8.76
N LYS A 73 9.19 -30.47 9.60
CA LYS A 73 9.03 -31.88 9.93
C LYS A 73 8.70 -32.01 11.41
N GLU A 74 7.47 -32.38 11.73
CA GLU A 74 7.01 -32.62 13.09
C GLU A 74 6.49 -34.05 13.22
N ASN A 75 6.95 -34.77 14.24
CA ASN A 75 6.51 -36.14 14.53
C ASN A 75 6.59 -37.11 13.32
N GLY A 76 7.58 -36.92 12.45
CA GLY A 76 7.77 -37.75 11.25
C GLY A 76 6.85 -37.38 10.07
N LYS A 77 5.97 -36.40 10.23
CA LYS A 77 5.14 -35.83 9.15
C LYS A 77 5.75 -34.52 8.67
N VAL A 78 5.67 -34.29 7.37
CA VAL A 78 6.05 -33.02 6.75
C VAL A 78 4.80 -32.16 6.63
N SER A 79 4.85 -30.94 7.16
CA SER A 79 3.79 -29.93 7.08
C SER A 79 4.32 -28.69 6.33
N PHE A 80 3.46 -28.09 5.51
CA PHE A 80 3.71 -26.85 4.80
C PHE A 80 2.39 -26.31 4.28
N LYS A 81 2.33 -25.00 3.98
CA LYS A 81 1.19 -24.40 3.29
C LYS A 81 1.41 -24.49 1.79
N LYS A 82 0.37 -24.91 1.06
CA LYS A 82 0.40 -24.87 -0.40
C LYS A 82 0.54 -23.42 -0.86
N LYS A 83 1.46 -23.16 -1.79
CA LYS A 83 1.70 -21.83 -2.33
C LYS A 83 0.87 -21.61 -3.59
N VAL A 84 0.32 -20.42 -3.77
CA VAL A 84 -0.54 -20.09 -4.92
C VAL A 84 -0.06 -18.84 -5.59
N CYS A 85 0.36 -18.96 -6.84
CA CYS A 85 0.71 -17.86 -7.71
C CYS A 85 -0.43 -17.64 -8.70
N ILE A 86 -1.05 -16.46 -8.64
CA ILE A 86 -2.00 -16.03 -9.68
C ILE A 86 -1.18 -15.53 -10.87
N THR A 87 -1.40 -16.12 -12.04
CA THR A 87 -0.70 -15.75 -13.27
C THR A 87 -1.68 -15.24 -14.31
N LEU A 88 -1.20 -14.32 -15.14
CA LEU A 88 -1.91 -13.77 -16.28
C LEU A 88 -1.26 -14.17 -17.59
N ASP A 89 -0.17 -14.96 -17.52
CA ASP A 89 0.38 -15.68 -18.65
C ASP A 89 -0.13 -17.11 -18.64
N GLU A 90 -0.98 -17.37 -19.63
CA GLU A 90 -1.55 -18.67 -19.92
C GLU A 90 -0.47 -19.74 -20.21
N ARG A 91 0.69 -19.35 -20.76
CA ARG A 91 1.77 -20.27 -21.16
C ARG A 91 2.48 -20.90 -19.96
N LEU A 92 2.31 -20.34 -18.76
CA LEU A 92 2.80 -20.94 -17.52
C LEU A 92 1.92 -22.09 -17.02
N CYS A 93 0.74 -22.28 -17.63
CA CYS A 93 -0.26 -23.26 -17.23
C CYS A 93 -0.42 -24.33 -18.32
N ASP A 94 0.17 -25.51 -18.10
CA ASP A 94 0.18 -26.61 -19.07
C ASP A 94 -0.93 -27.65 -18.86
N ASP A 95 -1.67 -27.55 -17.75
CA ASP A 95 -2.76 -28.46 -17.39
C ASP A 95 -4.09 -27.69 -17.20
N ILE A 96 -5.19 -28.43 -17.10
CA ILE A 96 -6.54 -27.91 -16.88
C ILE A 96 -7.09 -28.56 -15.61
N CYS A 97 -7.46 -27.73 -14.64
CA CYS A 97 -8.11 -28.22 -13.42
C CYS A 97 -9.46 -28.86 -13.77
N PRO A 98 -9.71 -30.12 -13.41
CA PRO A 98 -10.96 -30.80 -13.73
C PRO A 98 -12.18 -30.23 -12.98
N ASN A 99 -11.95 -29.58 -11.82
CA ASN A 99 -13.02 -29.06 -10.97
C ASN A 99 -13.55 -27.70 -11.45
N THR A 100 -12.68 -26.86 -12.01
CA THR A 100 -13.01 -25.48 -12.41
C THR A 100 -12.88 -25.25 -13.91
N GLY A 101 -12.24 -26.17 -14.65
CA GLY A 101 -11.88 -25.96 -16.05
C GLY A 101 -10.77 -24.92 -16.27
N ARG A 102 -10.18 -24.40 -15.18
CA ARG A 102 -9.18 -23.34 -15.22
C ARG A 102 -7.80 -23.90 -15.55
N LYS A 103 -7.02 -23.17 -16.33
CA LYS A 103 -5.63 -23.54 -16.64
C LYS A 103 -4.75 -23.41 -15.41
N ILE A 104 -3.99 -24.45 -15.12
CA ILE A 104 -3.11 -24.54 -13.95
C ILE A 104 -1.78 -25.21 -14.28
N THR A 105 -0.77 -25.00 -13.44
CA THR A 105 0.44 -25.84 -13.34
C THR A 105 0.75 -26.04 -11.87
N ALA A 106 1.13 -27.26 -11.47
CA ALA A 106 1.60 -27.54 -10.11
C ALA A 106 3.09 -27.84 -10.09
N ILE A 107 3.86 -27.13 -9.27
CA ILE A 107 5.23 -27.50 -8.92
C ILE A 107 5.16 -28.56 -7.85
N LYS A 108 5.76 -29.72 -8.13
CA LYS A 108 5.78 -30.86 -7.21
C LYS A 108 7.16 -31.06 -6.61
N LEU A 109 7.20 -31.32 -5.31
CA LEU A 109 8.41 -31.78 -4.62
C LEU A 109 8.15 -33.20 -4.11
N ALA A 110 8.97 -34.15 -4.55
CA ALA A 110 8.82 -35.58 -4.22
C ALA A 110 7.39 -36.13 -4.47
N GLY A 111 6.72 -35.66 -5.52
CA GLY A 111 5.37 -36.08 -5.90
C GLY A 111 4.23 -35.38 -5.15
N VAL A 112 4.54 -34.47 -4.22
CA VAL A 112 3.55 -33.64 -3.51
C VAL A 112 3.47 -32.27 -4.15
N ASP A 113 2.27 -31.80 -4.45
CA ASP A 113 2.05 -30.45 -4.99
C ASP A 113 2.39 -29.41 -3.92
N LEU A 114 3.44 -28.64 -4.19
CA LEU A 114 3.96 -27.59 -3.31
C LEU A 114 3.37 -26.23 -3.66
N ALA A 115 3.38 -25.89 -4.94
CA ALA A 115 2.94 -24.59 -5.44
C ALA A 115 2.06 -24.76 -6.68
N TYR A 116 1.07 -23.88 -6.84
CA TYR A 116 0.16 -23.84 -7.98
C TYR A 116 0.31 -22.49 -8.70
N PHE A 117 0.47 -22.53 -10.02
CA PHE A 117 0.24 -21.39 -10.90
C PHE A 117 -1.18 -21.52 -11.44
N ILE A 118 -2.01 -20.51 -11.22
CA ILE A 118 -3.42 -20.52 -11.63
C ILE A 118 -3.66 -19.34 -12.55
N TYR A 119 -4.11 -19.63 -13.76
CA TYR A 119 -4.34 -18.62 -14.78
C TYR A 119 -5.68 -17.89 -14.57
N PHE A 120 -5.61 -16.56 -14.59
CA PHE A 120 -6.78 -15.68 -14.72
C PHE A 120 -6.63 -14.85 -15.99
N ASP A 121 -7.68 -14.80 -16.81
CA ASP A 121 -7.69 -13.89 -17.97
C ASP A 121 -7.74 -12.46 -17.45
N ILE A 122 -6.91 -11.58 -18.02
CA ILE A 122 -6.90 -10.15 -17.70
C ILE A 122 -8.27 -9.50 -17.87
N LYS A 123 -9.11 -10.04 -18.77
CA LYS A 123 -10.50 -9.62 -18.94
C LYS A 123 -11.34 -9.85 -17.69
N GLU A 124 -11.12 -10.95 -16.96
CA GLU A 124 -11.84 -11.23 -15.70
C GLU A 124 -11.59 -10.13 -14.68
N PHE A 125 -10.36 -9.62 -14.62
CA PHE A 125 -10.03 -8.49 -13.76
C PHE A 125 -10.71 -7.20 -14.22
N PHE A 126 -10.69 -6.90 -15.52
CA PHE A 126 -11.36 -5.70 -16.04
C PHE A 126 -12.87 -5.76 -15.88
N ASP A 127 -13.49 -6.89 -16.18
CA ASP A 127 -14.93 -7.12 -15.99
C ASP A 127 -15.30 -6.91 -14.51
N PHE A 128 -14.51 -7.48 -13.58
CA PHE A 128 -14.69 -7.24 -12.15
C PHE A 128 -14.61 -5.74 -11.78
N VAL A 129 -13.62 -5.02 -12.32
CA VAL A 129 -13.42 -3.59 -12.01
C VAL A 129 -14.57 -2.74 -12.56
N TYR A 130 -14.96 -2.97 -13.81
CA TYR A 130 -15.93 -2.11 -14.49
C TYR A 130 -17.38 -2.47 -14.20
N ASP A 131 -17.71 -3.74 -13.95
CA ASP A 131 -19.06 -4.12 -13.53
C ASP A 131 -19.39 -3.58 -12.13
N ASN A 132 -18.40 -3.52 -11.23
CA ASN A 132 -18.54 -2.88 -9.92
C ASN A 132 -18.81 -1.36 -10.02
N GLU A 133 -18.17 -0.68 -10.96
CA GLU A 133 -18.41 0.75 -11.23
C GLU A 133 -19.82 1.00 -11.80
N ILE A 134 -20.28 0.14 -12.72
CA ILE A 134 -21.62 0.23 -13.32
C ILE A 134 -22.71 0.03 -12.25
N GLN A 135 -22.55 -0.93 -11.33
CA GLN A 135 -23.50 -1.17 -10.24
C GLN A 135 -23.52 -0.04 -9.20
N LYS A 136 -22.37 0.59 -8.90
CA LYS A 136 -22.30 1.79 -8.04
C LYS A 136 -23.01 3.00 -8.65
N HIS A 137 -22.92 3.18 -9.97
CA HIS A 137 -23.62 4.27 -10.66
C HIS A 137 -25.12 4.03 -10.84
N GLN A 138 -25.56 2.77 -10.93
CA GLN A 138 -27.00 2.44 -10.95
C GLN A 138 -27.65 2.67 -9.58
N SER A 139 -27.00 2.24 -8.49
CA SER A 139 -27.50 2.49 -7.14
C SER A 139 -27.57 3.99 -6.78
N GLN A 140 -26.63 4.82 -7.25
CA GLN A 140 -26.71 6.27 -7.09
C GLN A 140 -27.82 6.92 -7.93
N LYS A 141 -28.13 6.39 -9.12
CA LYS A 141 -29.27 6.85 -9.92
C LYS A 141 -30.60 6.48 -9.27
N ASP A 142 -30.74 5.30 -8.69
CA ASP A 142 -31.96 4.88 -8.00
C ASP A 142 -32.22 5.66 -6.70
N ILE A 143 -31.15 6.10 -6.03
CA ILE A 143 -31.24 7.01 -4.89
C ILE A 143 -31.73 8.40 -5.35
N ASN A 144 -31.16 8.96 -6.43
CA ASN A 144 -31.57 10.27 -6.95
C ASN A 144 -33.01 10.27 -7.52
N ILE A 145 -33.46 9.17 -8.14
CA ILE A 145 -34.83 9.04 -8.66
C ILE A 145 -35.86 8.91 -7.51
N ARG A 146 -35.48 8.35 -6.36
CA ARG A 146 -36.34 8.37 -5.16
C ARG A 146 -36.46 9.78 -4.56
N PHE A 147 -35.37 10.55 -4.51
CA PHE A 147 -35.41 11.91 -3.98
C PHE A 147 -36.21 12.91 -4.85
N GLU A 148 -36.21 12.78 -6.18
CA GLU A 148 -37.00 13.68 -7.05
C GLU A 148 -38.51 13.38 -7.01
N ASN A 149 -38.91 12.13 -6.76
CA ASN A 149 -40.32 11.78 -6.66
C ASN A 149 -40.93 12.16 -5.30
N ASP A 150 -40.15 12.17 -4.23
CA ASP A 150 -40.62 12.59 -2.89
C ASP A 150 -40.75 14.12 -2.74
N ILE A 151 -40.12 14.92 -3.63
CA ILE A 151 -40.20 16.39 -3.61
C ILE A 151 -41.43 16.90 -4.39
N ASN A 152 -41.97 16.11 -5.33
CA ASN A 152 -43.07 16.55 -6.21
C ASN A 152 -44.49 16.26 -5.68
N ASP A 153 -44.65 15.61 -4.53
CA ASP A 153 -45.97 15.24 -4.00
C ASP A 153 -46.40 15.96 -2.70
N THR A 154 -45.77 17.08 -2.35
CA THR A 154 -46.31 17.97 -1.31
C THR A 154 -46.33 19.44 -1.74
N GLY A 155 -47.41 19.81 -2.43
CA GLY A 155 -47.74 21.21 -2.62
C GLY A 155 -48.16 21.87 -1.30
N LEU A 156 -47.35 22.80 -0.75
CA LEU A 156 -47.83 24.06 -0.17
C LEU A 156 -46.70 25.08 0.14
N LYS A 157 -46.67 26.15 -0.67
CA LYS A 157 -46.40 27.56 -0.37
C LYS A 157 -45.58 27.97 0.89
N ASN A 158 -44.45 28.62 0.60
CA ASN A 158 -43.82 29.78 1.27
C ASN A 158 -44.19 30.08 2.73
N LYS A 159 -43.22 29.91 3.64
CA LYS A 159 -42.91 30.90 4.70
C LYS A 159 -41.58 30.62 5.42
N SER A 160 -40.74 31.65 5.44
CA SER A 160 -39.65 31.98 6.38
C SER A 160 -38.55 30.95 6.65
N LEU A 161 -37.35 31.33 6.24
CA LEU A 161 -36.09 30.97 6.87
C LEU A 161 -36.13 31.29 8.38
N ASP A 162 -35.29 30.55 9.11
CA ASP A 162 -34.98 30.64 10.54
C ASP A 162 -35.84 29.79 11.49
N ASN A 163 -35.14 28.89 12.18
CA ASN A 163 -35.55 27.95 13.22
C ASN A 163 -36.10 26.58 12.76
N LYS A 164 -35.19 25.66 12.39
CA LYS A 164 -35.30 24.22 12.70
C LYS A 164 -34.01 23.42 12.44
N ILE A 165 -32.87 23.89 12.95
CA ILE A 165 -31.73 23.01 13.28
C ILE A 165 -32.03 22.45 14.67
N GLU A 166 -32.94 21.47 14.76
CA GLU A 166 -33.12 20.72 16.02
C GLU A 166 -33.71 19.31 15.86
N ASN A 167 -34.07 18.87 14.65
CA ASN A 167 -34.69 17.55 14.44
C ASN A 167 -33.85 16.55 13.63
N ILE A 168 -32.57 16.83 13.35
CA ILE A 168 -31.65 15.86 12.69
C ILE A 168 -30.88 15.01 13.72
N LYS A 169 -30.91 15.34 15.03
CA LYS A 169 -30.23 14.56 16.08
C LYS A 169 -31.04 13.39 16.68
N LYS A 170 -32.16 12.96 16.08
CA LYS A 170 -33.05 11.95 16.70
C LYS A 170 -33.46 10.76 15.81
N ILE A 171 -32.81 10.54 14.65
CA ILE A 171 -33.11 9.39 13.78
C ILE A 171 -31.97 8.36 13.72
N ASP A 172 -30.76 8.69 14.18
CA ASP A 172 -29.65 7.72 14.30
C ASP A 172 -29.64 6.93 15.63
N GLU A 173 -30.58 7.19 16.54
CA GLU A 173 -30.66 6.54 17.87
C GLU A 173 -31.62 5.33 17.95
N GLN A 174 -32.07 4.74 16.83
CA GLN A 174 -32.96 3.56 16.89
C GLN A 174 -32.47 2.27 16.22
N ASN A 175 -31.21 2.19 15.77
CA ASN A 175 -30.62 0.93 15.30
C ASN A 175 -29.36 0.48 16.06
N SER A 176 -29.23 0.86 17.34
CA SER A 176 -28.22 0.30 18.23
C SER A 176 -28.81 -0.09 19.58
N ASN A 177 -29.35 -1.30 19.66
CA ASN A 177 -29.55 -2.07 20.88
C ASN A 177 -29.07 -3.50 20.56
N THR A 178 -28.22 -4.21 21.33
CA THR A 178 -27.46 -3.93 22.56
C THR A 178 -26.64 -5.20 22.81
N SER A 179 -25.35 -5.07 23.15
CA SER A 179 -24.74 -5.86 24.25
C SER A 179 -23.51 -5.13 24.83
N ILE A 180 -23.81 -4.12 25.64
CA ILE A 180 -23.18 -3.71 26.91
C ILE A 180 -22.77 -4.98 27.72
N LEU A 181 -21.65 -5.14 28.44
CA LEU A 181 -20.47 -4.41 28.92
C LEU A 181 -19.39 -5.50 29.18
N ASP A 182 -18.09 -5.25 29.06
CA ASP A 182 -17.29 -4.88 30.23
C ASP A 182 -16.15 -3.92 29.86
N GLU A 183 -16.24 -2.72 30.43
CA GLU A 183 -15.12 -1.80 30.61
C GLU A 183 -14.16 -2.40 31.64
N ASN A 184 -12.97 -2.79 31.19
CA ASN A 184 -11.68 -2.69 31.89
C ASN A 184 -10.69 -3.60 31.16
N ILE A 185 -9.79 -3.03 30.36
CA ILE A 185 -8.36 -3.38 30.29
C ILE A 185 -7.70 -2.30 29.43
N ILE A 186 -7.09 -1.33 30.11
CA ILE A 186 -5.93 -0.61 29.61
C ILE A 186 -4.73 -1.49 29.97
N PRO A 187 -3.86 -1.92 29.04
CA PRO A 187 -2.53 -2.37 29.43
C PRO A 187 -1.59 -1.18 29.43
N LYS A 188 -1.29 -0.74 30.65
CA LYS A 188 -0.14 0.09 31.00
C LYS A 188 1.16 -0.52 30.45
N LEU A 189 2.08 0.35 30.05
CA LEU A 189 3.52 0.07 30.02
C LEU A 189 4.00 -0.55 31.36
N PHE A 190 4.73 -1.67 31.30
CA PHE A 190 6.15 -1.84 31.72
C PHE A 190 6.50 -3.27 32.19
N SER A 191 7.74 -3.65 31.85
CA SER A 191 8.69 -4.51 32.58
C SER A 191 8.44 -6.02 32.64
N GLY A 192 9.52 -6.77 32.36
CA GLY A 192 9.50 -8.22 32.16
C GLY A 192 9.26 -9.07 33.39
N LYS A 193 8.81 -10.30 33.14
CA LYS A 193 9.54 -11.56 33.33
C LYS A 193 8.73 -12.69 32.67
N ALA A 194 9.44 -13.70 32.19
CA ALA A 194 8.92 -14.90 31.56
C ALA A 194 7.98 -15.70 32.47
N ASP A 195 6.87 -16.22 31.95
CA ASP A 195 6.71 -17.65 31.63
C ASP A 195 5.27 -17.95 31.13
N ASP A 196 5.24 -18.88 30.17
CA ASP A 196 4.18 -19.77 29.66
C ASP A 196 2.85 -19.29 29.04
N ASP A 197 2.71 -19.79 27.80
CA ASP A 197 1.51 -20.26 27.10
C ASP A 197 0.31 -19.34 26.97
N ASN A 198 0.24 -18.66 25.82
CA ASN A 198 -0.95 -18.64 24.97
C ASN A 198 -0.60 -18.21 23.55
N ASN A 199 -1.16 -18.90 22.55
CA ASN A 199 -1.11 -18.60 21.13
C ASN A 199 -1.56 -17.14 20.85
N ILE A 200 -0.61 -16.23 20.83
CA ILE A 200 -0.73 -14.91 20.22
C ILE A 200 -0.18 -15.08 18.82
N SER A 201 -1.00 -14.86 17.79
CA SER A 201 -0.47 -14.59 16.45
C SER A 201 0.48 -13.41 16.61
N VAL A 202 1.79 -13.67 16.52
CA VAL A 202 2.80 -12.64 16.59
C VAL A 202 2.43 -11.66 15.47
N ALA A 203 1.87 -10.51 15.83
CA ALA A 203 1.69 -9.43 14.88
C ALA A 203 3.11 -9.16 14.37
N ASP A 204 3.36 -9.44 13.09
CA ASP A 204 4.67 -9.24 12.50
C ASP A 204 5.05 -7.77 12.74
N TYR A 205 5.97 -7.58 13.67
CA TYR A 205 6.47 -6.27 14.03
C TYR A 205 7.37 -5.83 12.87
N ILE A 206 6.83 -4.95 12.04
CA ILE A 206 7.41 -4.54 10.77
C ILE A 206 8.06 -3.18 10.95
N GLU A 207 9.29 -3.07 10.45
CA GLU A 207 10.02 -1.82 10.33
C GLU A 207 9.82 -1.25 8.93
N LYS A 208 9.50 0.06 8.85
CA LYS A 208 9.43 0.81 7.60
C LYS A 208 10.22 2.11 7.72
N ILE A 209 11.03 2.41 6.71
CA ILE A 209 11.85 3.62 6.65
C ILE A 209 11.40 4.50 5.49
N GLY A 210 11.29 5.80 5.72
CA GLY A 210 10.88 6.77 4.72
C GLY A 210 11.15 8.21 5.15
N TYR A 211 10.59 9.17 4.44
CA TYR A 211 10.64 10.59 4.82
C TYR A 211 9.25 11.22 4.81
N ILE A 212 9.02 12.21 5.66
CA ILE A 212 7.77 12.98 5.67
C ILE A 212 7.63 13.69 4.33
N HIS A 213 6.67 13.26 3.52
CA HIS A 213 6.39 13.87 2.23
C HIS A 213 5.36 14.99 2.34
N ASN A 214 4.37 14.82 3.21
CA ASN A 214 3.26 15.75 3.36
C ASN A 214 2.78 15.82 4.81
N ILE A 215 2.33 17.01 5.22
CA ILE A 215 1.74 17.29 6.53
C ILE A 215 0.30 17.76 6.28
N ASN A 216 -0.68 16.96 6.68
CA ASN A 216 -2.10 17.22 6.43
C ASN A 216 -2.82 17.53 7.74
N ASN A 217 -2.91 18.83 8.05
CA ASN A 217 -3.58 19.31 9.27
C ASN A 217 -5.08 18.99 9.29
N ASP A 218 -5.76 19.04 8.13
CA ASP A 218 -7.20 18.79 8.03
C ASP A 218 -7.55 17.33 8.33
N ARG A 219 -6.69 16.39 7.92
CA ARG A 219 -6.83 14.95 8.17
C ARG A 219 -6.13 14.48 9.44
N GLY A 220 -5.42 15.37 10.13
CA GLY A 220 -4.69 15.04 11.36
C GLY A 220 -3.59 13.99 11.17
N LEU A 221 -2.85 14.04 10.05
CA LEU A 221 -1.80 13.06 9.76
C LEU A 221 -0.59 13.66 9.03
N SER A 222 0.59 13.08 9.26
CA SER A 222 1.78 13.27 8.43
C SER A 222 1.98 12.01 7.60
N PHE A 223 2.16 12.16 6.28
CA PHE A 223 2.35 11.03 5.37
C PHE A 223 3.84 10.82 5.05
N VAL A 224 4.32 9.60 5.26
CA VAL A 224 5.72 9.21 5.06
C VAL A 224 5.83 8.39 3.78
N HIS A 225 6.68 8.80 2.83
CA HIS A 225 6.97 8.02 1.62
C HIS A 225 8.06 6.98 1.88
N GLU A 226 7.79 5.73 1.51
CA GLU A 226 8.73 4.60 1.65
C GLU A 226 9.44 4.25 0.34
N THR A 227 9.06 4.88 -0.77
CA THR A 227 9.67 4.68 -2.08
C THR A 227 10.21 5.99 -2.66
N LYS A 228 11.17 5.87 -3.59
CA LYS A 228 11.69 7.01 -4.36
C LYS A 228 10.65 7.58 -5.35
N ASP A 229 9.81 6.69 -5.89
CA ASP A 229 8.77 6.98 -6.88
C ASP A 229 7.41 6.47 -6.35
N GLY A 230 6.36 7.29 -6.48
CA GLY A 230 4.97 6.91 -6.20
C GLY A 230 4.39 7.40 -4.87
N ASP A 231 3.10 7.11 -4.66
CA ASP A 231 2.30 7.44 -3.46
C ASP A 231 2.36 6.33 -2.38
N VAL A 232 3.39 5.47 -2.45
CA VAL A 232 3.54 4.35 -1.51
C VAL A 232 4.18 4.88 -0.24
N GLY A 233 3.50 4.65 0.87
CA GLY A 233 3.86 5.21 2.14
C GLY A 233 2.89 4.81 3.23
N PHE A 234 3.04 5.46 4.38
CA PHE A 234 2.20 5.22 5.53
C PHE A 234 1.89 6.53 6.27
N PRO A 235 0.66 6.66 6.80
CA PRO A 235 0.30 7.79 7.64
C PRO A 235 0.78 7.60 9.07
N ILE A 236 1.18 8.69 9.71
CA ILE A 236 1.35 8.80 11.16
C ILE A 236 0.29 9.79 11.65
N TYR A 237 -0.65 9.31 12.46
CA TYR A 237 -1.78 10.12 12.93
C TYR A 237 -1.41 10.94 14.16
N TYR A 238 -1.87 12.19 14.20
CA TYR A 238 -1.59 13.13 15.30
C TYR A 238 -2.28 12.75 16.60
N GLN A 239 -3.35 11.95 16.51
CA GLN A 239 -4.04 11.42 17.68
C GLN A 239 -3.11 10.54 18.52
N ASP A 240 -2.29 9.72 17.86
CA ASP A 240 -1.37 8.79 18.51
C ASP A 240 0.00 9.45 18.75
N PHE A 241 0.42 10.32 17.82
CA PHE A 241 1.73 11.00 17.85
C PHE A 241 1.59 12.50 17.57
N PRO A 242 1.15 13.32 18.55
CA PRO A 242 0.91 14.75 18.34
C PRO A 242 2.15 15.55 17.93
N GLU A 243 3.34 15.08 18.30
CA GLU A 243 4.60 15.74 18.01
C GLU A 243 5.07 15.59 16.56
N ILE A 244 4.53 14.63 15.79
CA ILE A 244 4.93 14.41 14.39
C ILE A 244 4.68 15.65 13.52
N VAL A 245 3.67 16.46 13.84
CA VAL A 245 3.31 17.70 13.12
C VAL A 245 4.40 18.77 13.19
N LYS A 246 5.32 18.68 14.16
CA LYS A 246 6.40 19.67 14.35
C LYS A 246 7.58 19.42 13.42
N TYR A 247 7.70 18.20 12.87
CA TYR A 247 8.77 17.88 11.94
C TYR A 247 8.48 18.44 10.55
N LYS A 248 9.55 18.78 9.83
CA LYS A 248 9.45 19.39 8.50
C LYS A 248 9.28 18.31 7.43
N ILE A 249 8.73 18.71 6.29
CA ILE A 249 8.82 17.89 5.08
C ILE A 249 10.30 17.58 4.80
N GLY A 250 10.57 16.33 4.44
CA GLY A 250 11.91 15.80 4.26
C GLY A 250 12.51 15.11 5.47
N THR A 251 11.91 15.23 6.66
CA THR A 251 12.42 14.55 7.86
C THR A 251 12.39 13.03 7.67
N PRO A 252 13.53 12.33 7.78
CA PRO A 252 13.60 10.87 7.74
C PRO A 252 12.96 10.24 8.97
N ILE A 253 12.19 9.18 8.77
CA ILE A 253 11.44 8.47 9.79
C ILE A 253 11.68 6.97 9.63
N LYS A 254 12.02 6.30 10.74
CA LYS A 254 11.91 4.84 10.89
C LYS A 254 10.72 4.55 11.79
N ALA A 255 9.70 3.91 11.25
CA ALA A 255 8.49 3.56 11.95
C ALA A 255 8.44 2.05 12.21
N PHE A 256 7.92 1.70 13.37
CA PHE A 256 7.70 0.33 13.78
C PHE A 256 6.21 0.14 14.03
N GLY A 257 5.68 -1.00 13.60
CA GLY A 257 4.26 -1.22 13.66
C GLY A 257 3.85 -2.58 13.16
N HIS A 258 2.58 -2.72 12.84
CA HIS A 258 2.01 -3.96 12.36
C HIS A 258 1.12 -3.74 11.13
N LEU A 259 0.99 -4.78 10.32
CA LEU A 259 0.05 -4.79 9.20
C LEU A 259 -1.29 -5.34 9.66
N TYR A 260 -2.36 -4.60 9.36
CA TYR A 260 -3.72 -5.07 9.52
C TYR A 260 -4.53 -4.67 8.28
N ASN A 261 -5.16 -5.65 7.62
CA ASN A 261 -5.88 -5.48 6.36
C ASN A 261 -5.05 -4.72 5.29
N ASN A 262 -3.79 -5.11 5.10
CA ASN A 262 -2.82 -4.47 4.19
C ASN A 262 -2.54 -2.98 4.45
N LYS A 263 -2.94 -2.46 5.62
CA LYS A 263 -2.57 -1.12 6.08
C LYS A 263 -1.55 -1.24 7.20
N PHE A 264 -0.52 -0.40 7.14
CA PHE A 264 0.48 -0.30 8.19
C PHE A 264 -0.01 0.66 9.26
N TYR A 265 -0.06 0.17 10.50
CA TYR A 265 -0.38 0.95 11.69
C TYR A 265 0.90 1.15 12.47
N VAL A 266 1.19 2.40 12.84
CA VAL A 266 2.42 2.79 13.51
C VAL A 266 2.23 2.66 15.02
N ASP A 267 3.03 1.82 15.65
CA ASP A 267 3.06 1.65 17.11
C ASP A 267 4.12 2.55 17.75
N ASN A 268 5.20 2.85 17.02
CA ASN A 268 6.25 3.79 17.42
C ASN A 268 7.02 4.31 16.20
N TYR A 269 7.73 5.42 16.34
CA TYR A 269 8.67 5.89 15.32
C TYR A 269 9.88 6.59 15.94
N GLU A 270 10.96 6.68 15.16
CA GLU A 270 12.14 7.47 15.45
C GLU A 270 12.49 8.37 14.26
N VAL A 271 13.03 9.55 14.56
CA VAL A 271 13.67 10.40 13.56
C VAL A 271 15.10 9.93 13.39
N ILE A 272 15.48 9.64 12.14
CA ILE A 272 16.78 9.06 11.79
C ILE A 272 17.62 10.04 10.96
N ASP A 273 18.89 9.71 10.73
CA ASP A 273 19.72 10.49 9.81
C ASP A 273 19.24 10.30 8.36
N VAL A 274 19.43 11.32 7.53
CA VAL A 274 19.06 11.25 6.11
C VAL A 274 19.85 10.16 5.38
N ASP A 275 21.08 9.86 5.83
CA ASP A 275 21.93 8.83 5.26
C ASP A 275 21.43 7.40 5.58
N GLU A 276 20.44 7.23 6.47
CA GLU A 276 19.76 5.96 6.74
C GLU A 276 18.59 5.68 5.78
N LEU A 277 18.21 6.63 4.92
CA LEU A 277 17.15 6.38 3.94
C LEU A 277 17.57 5.32 2.93
N PRO A 278 16.65 4.42 2.50
CA PRO A 278 16.96 3.33 1.57
C PRO A 278 17.03 3.79 0.10
N PHE A 279 17.40 5.06 -0.15
CA PHE A 279 17.43 5.68 -1.47
C PHE A 279 18.83 6.13 -1.85
N GLN A 280 19.08 6.27 -3.15
CA GLN A 280 20.26 6.98 -3.60
C GLN A 280 20.07 8.48 -3.33
N LEU A 281 20.92 9.03 -2.47
CA LEU A 281 20.89 10.42 -2.04
C LEU A 281 22.04 11.20 -2.65
N MET A 282 21.80 12.48 -2.93
CA MET A 282 22.84 13.45 -3.25
C MET A 282 22.64 14.71 -2.40
N ARG A 283 23.73 15.16 -1.77
CA ARG A 283 23.80 16.48 -1.14
C ARG A 283 24.39 17.45 -2.15
N LEU A 284 23.64 18.48 -2.51
CA LEU A 284 23.96 19.37 -3.62
C LEU A 284 23.80 20.82 -3.20
N ASN A 285 24.72 21.66 -3.69
CA ASN A 285 24.62 23.10 -3.57
C ASN A 285 24.19 23.69 -4.91
N GLY A 286 23.34 24.72 -4.86
CA GLY A 286 22.79 25.30 -6.07
C GLY A 286 22.11 26.64 -5.86
N THR A 287 21.50 27.12 -6.93
CA THR A 287 20.73 28.36 -6.92
C THR A 287 19.25 28.09 -7.13
N LEU A 288 18.43 28.65 -6.25
CA LEU A 288 16.98 28.59 -6.30
C LEU A 288 16.42 29.96 -6.71
N LYS A 289 15.55 29.97 -7.71
CA LYS A 289 14.74 31.14 -8.05
C LYS A 289 13.26 30.73 -8.08
N LEU A 290 12.51 31.18 -7.08
CA LEU A 290 11.07 31.00 -7.01
C LEU A 290 10.37 32.14 -7.79
N TYR A 291 9.34 31.83 -8.55
CA TYR A 291 8.47 32.82 -9.20
C TYR A 291 7.16 32.92 -8.41
N GLU A 292 6.53 34.11 -8.39
CA GLU A 292 5.37 34.42 -7.53
C GLU A 292 4.21 33.42 -7.63
N ASP A 293 3.90 32.93 -8.84
CA ASP A 293 2.77 32.00 -9.06
C ASP A 293 3.21 30.54 -9.26
N SER A 294 4.46 30.21 -8.91
CA SER A 294 5.00 28.88 -9.18
C SER A 294 4.72 27.90 -8.04
N THR A 295 4.06 26.79 -8.36
CA THR A 295 3.82 25.68 -7.42
C THR A 295 5.04 24.78 -7.22
N PHE A 296 6.12 25.04 -7.96
CA PHE A 296 7.37 24.31 -7.91
C PHE A 296 8.54 25.22 -8.32
N ALA A 297 9.77 24.78 -8.10
CA ALA A 297 10.94 25.41 -8.68
C ALA A 297 11.98 24.37 -9.08
N ILE A 298 12.99 24.82 -9.83
CA ILE A 298 14.16 24.02 -10.17
C ILE A 298 15.39 24.64 -9.51
N ILE A 299 16.04 23.89 -8.63
CA ILE A 299 17.34 24.26 -8.07
C ILE A 299 18.38 23.93 -9.14
N ARG A 300 19.15 24.93 -9.57
CA ARG A 300 20.24 24.74 -10.53
C ARG A 300 21.51 24.35 -9.79
N THR A 301 21.98 23.13 -10.04
CA THR A 301 23.18 22.55 -9.40
C THR A 301 24.25 22.23 -10.45
N SER A 302 25.42 21.76 -10.01
CA SER A 302 26.51 21.34 -10.90
C SER A 302 26.16 20.13 -11.77
N ILE A 303 25.21 19.28 -11.34
CA ILE A 303 24.81 18.07 -12.05
C ILE A 303 23.54 18.26 -12.90
N GLY A 304 22.94 19.45 -12.86
CA GLY A 304 21.70 19.75 -13.58
C GLY A 304 20.62 20.37 -12.69
N GLY A 305 19.38 20.31 -13.15
CA GLY A 305 18.22 20.83 -12.43
C GLY A 305 17.66 19.79 -11.45
N VAL A 306 17.44 20.21 -10.20
CA VAL A 306 16.75 19.42 -9.17
C VAL A 306 15.36 20.02 -8.98
N TYR A 307 14.32 19.21 -9.17
CA TYR A 307 12.94 19.61 -8.93
C TYR A 307 12.68 19.77 -7.43
N THR A 308 11.94 20.81 -7.05
CA THR A 308 11.49 21.01 -5.66
C THR A 308 10.05 21.54 -5.63
N SER A 309 9.24 21.07 -4.68
CA SER A 309 7.86 21.51 -4.49
C SER A 309 7.80 22.82 -3.69
N LEU A 310 6.70 23.56 -3.83
CA LEU A 310 6.46 24.79 -3.07
C LEU A 310 6.57 24.56 -1.55
N ASP A 311 6.12 23.42 -1.03
CA ASP A 311 6.11 23.15 0.41
C ASP A 311 7.52 23.16 1.04
N LEU A 312 8.54 22.80 0.26
CA LEU A 312 9.95 22.83 0.68
C LEU A 312 10.57 24.23 0.60
N ILE A 313 10.00 25.13 -0.19
CA ILE A 313 10.63 26.41 -0.55
C ILE A 313 9.77 27.64 -0.25
N GLN A 314 8.63 27.48 0.41
CA GLN A 314 7.71 28.56 0.77
C GLN A 314 8.35 29.65 1.64
N GLU A 315 9.44 29.34 2.35
CA GLU A 315 10.17 30.31 3.17
C GLU A 315 11.12 31.23 2.37
N TYR A 316 11.35 30.94 1.09
CA TYR A 316 12.23 31.73 0.23
C TYR A 316 11.45 32.83 -0.48
N ALA A 317 12.00 34.05 -0.46
CA ALA A 317 11.37 35.18 -1.13
C ALA A 317 11.32 34.99 -2.65
N PRO A 318 10.17 35.22 -3.31
CA PRO A 318 10.04 35.08 -4.76
C PRO A 318 10.85 36.13 -5.50
N ASN A 319 11.13 35.87 -6.78
CA ASN A 319 11.86 36.72 -7.72
C ASN A 319 13.31 37.08 -7.32
N ILE A 320 13.83 36.49 -6.25
CA ILE A 320 15.22 36.60 -5.78
C ILE A 320 15.93 35.27 -6.04
N ILE A 321 17.23 35.34 -6.36
CA ILE A 321 18.10 34.15 -6.45
C ILE A 321 18.67 33.89 -5.07
N HIS A 322 18.39 32.70 -4.52
CA HIS A 322 18.92 32.22 -3.25
C HIS A 322 20.00 31.17 -3.51
N GLN A 323 21.08 31.22 -2.72
CA GLN A 323 21.97 30.07 -2.60
C GLN A 323 21.33 29.09 -1.62
N VAL A 324 21.30 27.82 -2.00
CA VAL A 324 20.68 26.77 -1.20
C VAL A 324 21.52 25.51 -1.21
N GLU A 325 21.46 24.78 -0.10
CA GLU A 325 21.84 23.38 -0.04
C GLU A 325 20.58 22.54 -0.15
N CYS A 326 20.67 21.37 -0.78
CA CYS A 326 19.53 20.45 -0.85
C CYS A 326 19.99 19.00 -0.75
N VAL A 327 19.09 18.17 -0.22
CA VAL A 327 19.19 16.72 -0.33
C VAL A 327 18.21 16.28 -1.40
N ALA A 328 18.73 15.59 -2.41
CA ALA A 328 17.96 15.10 -3.55
C ALA A 328 17.99 13.58 -3.64
N ILE A 329 16.88 13.01 -4.07
CA ILE A 329 16.74 11.60 -4.46
C ILE A 329 16.52 11.51 -5.97
N GLU A 330 16.91 10.36 -6.55
CA GLU A 330 16.52 10.03 -7.93
C GLU A 330 15.00 9.86 -7.99
N ALA A 331 14.36 10.49 -8.97
CA ALA A 331 12.92 10.37 -9.21
C ALA A 331 12.63 10.33 -10.71
N TYR A 332 11.66 9.51 -11.12
CA TYR A 332 11.28 9.38 -12.52
C TYR A 332 10.43 10.58 -12.97
N ASP A 333 10.89 11.31 -13.99
CA ASP A 333 10.10 12.35 -14.63
C ASP A 333 9.19 11.71 -15.70
N HIS A 334 7.93 11.46 -15.33
CA HIS A 334 6.92 10.90 -16.24
C HIS A 334 6.67 11.75 -17.51
N LYS A 335 6.92 13.07 -17.46
CA LYS A 335 6.72 13.94 -18.64
C LYS A 335 7.86 13.79 -19.64
N ARG A 336 9.08 13.58 -19.14
CA ARG A 336 10.29 13.45 -19.98
C ARG A 336 10.72 12.01 -20.22
N GLN A 337 10.09 11.06 -19.54
CA GLN A 337 10.42 9.63 -19.56
C GLN A 337 11.88 9.34 -19.21
N GLU A 338 12.47 10.14 -18.32
CA GLU A 338 13.87 10.03 -17.90
C GLU A 338 13.98 10.13 -16.37
N ASN A 339 15.06 9.58 -15.81
CA ASN A 339 15.37 9.77 -14.40
C ASN A 339 15.88 11.20 -14.19
N GLY A 340 15.30 11.89 -13.22
CA GLY A 340 15.73 13.20 -12.75
C GLY A 340 16.04 13.21 -11.26
N TRP A 341 16.21 14.41 -10.71
CA TRP A 341 16.48 14.62 -9.30
C TRP A 341 15.35 15.41 -8.66
N LYS A 342 14.86 14.94 -7.52
CA LYS A 342 13.85 15.61 -6.70
C LYS A 342 14.42 15.92 -5.32
N ALA A 343 14.32 17.17 -4.89
CA ALA A 343 14.66 17.56 -3.53
C ALA A 343 13.65 16.99 -2.54
N ILE A 344 14.16 16.40 -1.47
CA ILE A 344 13.38 16.04 -0.27
C ILE A 344 13.63 17.03 0.87
N TRP A 345 14.71 17.80 0.80
CA TRP A 345 15.03 18.84 1.77
C TRP A 345 15.75 20.00 1.07
N VAL A 346 15.48 21.23 1.51
CA VAL A 346 16.15 22.45 1.03
C VAL A 346 16.48 23.34 2.24
N GLY A 347 17.74 23.74 2.36
CA GLY A 347 18.24 24.63 3.41
C GLY A 347 19.04 25.80 2.85
N LYS A 348 19.30 26.77 3.73
CA LYS A 348 20.05 28.01 3.43
C LYS A 348 21.54 27.83 3.60
#